data_AF-A0AA39JFY3-F1
#
_entry.id   AF-A0AA39JFY3-F1
#
_cell.length_a   1.000
_cell.length_b   1.000
_cell.length_c   1.000
_cell.angle_alpha   90.00
_cell.angle_beta   90.00
_cell.angle_gamma   90.00
#
_symmetry.space_group_name_H-M   'P 1'
#
loop_
_entity.id
_entity.type
_entity.pdbx_description
1 polymer ?
#
loop_
_entity_poly.entity_id
_entity_poly.type
_entity_poly.pdbx_seq_one_letter_code
_entity_poly.pdbx_strand_id
1 'polypeptide(L)'
;MGASEELEYLKSLVAQLNDKIGALEAKAKNAAPTPAQQLRTILIGPPGAGKGTQAPRIREQFCVCHLATGDMLREQVTAKTALGVEAKKIMDCRRFVLDGFPRTVPQAKKLDSMLEARKEKLDSVVQLQIDDQLLISRITGRLIHPASGRSYHKEFHPPKKPMTDDITGEPLIQRSDDNVETLKKRLGSFHSMTGPVVDYYRVKGLWHGIDAAQSPSVVWDNLRKVFTGKQ
;
A
#
# COMPACT_ATOMS: atom_id res chain seq x y z
N MET A 1 52.42 -18.73 17.57
CA MET A 1 50.99 -18.94 17.25
C MET A 1 50.94 -19.23 15.77
N GLY A 2 50.67 -20.47 15.42
CA GLY A 2 50.77 -20.95 14.03
C GLY A 2 49.51 -20.62 13.24
N ALA A 3 49.64 -20.33 11.94
CA ALA A 3 48.51 -20.07 11.05
C ALA A 3 47.41 -21.16 11.08
N SER A 4 47.76 -22.38 11.51
CA SER A 4 46.82 -23.48 11.74
C SER A 4 45.88 -23.25 12.93
N GLU A 5 46.38 -22.72 14.05
CA GLU A 5 45.56 -22.42 15.24
C GLU A 5 44.58 -21.27 14.95
N GLU A 6 45.05 -20.27 14.20
CA GLU A 6 44.23 -19.13 13.78
C GLU A 6 43.12 -19.54 12.81
N LEU A 7 43.42 -20.46 11.88
CA LEU A 7 42.44 -21.04 10.96
C LEU A 7 41.39 -21.87 11.70
N GLU A 8 41.79 -22.63 12.72
CA GLU A 8 40.89 -23.45 13.53
C GLU A 8 39.97 -22.58 14.40
N TYR A 9 40.51 -21.50 14.97
CA TYR A 9 39.75 -20.49 15.67
C TYR A 9 38.71 -19.80 14.77
N LEU A 10 39.11 -19.38 13.55
CA LEU A 10 38.19 -18.79 12.57
C LEU A 10 37.06 -19.74 12.17
N LYS A 11 37.35 -21.02 11.96
CA LYS A 11 36.33 -22.04 11.67
C LYS A 11 35.34 -22.18 12.84
N SER A 12 35.83 -22.17 14.07
CA SER A 12 34.98 -22.22 15.26
C SER A 12 34.06 -21.00 15.38
N LEU A 13 34.57 -19.80 15.05
CA LEU A 13 33.80 -18.57 15.12
C LEU A 13 32.69 -18.55 14.05
N VAL A 14 32.98 -19.01 12.83
CA VAL A 14 31.99 -19.15 11.76
C VAL A 14 30.90 -20.14 12.14
N ALA A 15 31.24 -21.27 12.76
CA ALA A 15 30.25 -22.23 13.24
C ALA A 15 29.32 -21.60 14.29
N GLN A 16 29.89 -20.91 15.29
CA GLN A 16 29.10 -20.21 16.31
C GLN A 16 28.19 -19.11 15.74
N LEU A 17 28.66 -18.39 14.71
CA LEU A 17 27.85 -17.39 14.02
C LEU A 17 26.69 -18.03 13.26
N ASN A 18 26.94 -19.13 12.54
CA ASN A 18 25.90 -19.87 11.83
C ASN A 18 24.83 -20.42 12.79
N ASP A 19 25.24 -20.94 13.95
CA ASP A 19 24.32 -21.42 14.97
C ASP A 19 23.47 -20.28 15.55
N LYS A 20 24.08 -19.11 15.81
CA LYS A 20 23.34 -17.91 16.25
C LYS A 20 22.36 -17.41 15.19
N ILE A 21 22.77 -17.41 13.92
CA ILE A 21 21.90 -17.04 12.80
C ILE A 21 20.71 -18.01 12.74
N GLY A 22 20.97 -19.32 12.76
CA GLY A 22 19.91 -20.35 12.76
C GLY A 22 18.95 -20.22 13.95
N ALA A 23 19.46 -19.93 15.15
CA ALA A 23 18.64 -19.69 16.33
C ALA A 23 17.78 -18.41 16.21
N LEU A 24 18.35 -17.33 15.68
CA LEU A 24 17.61 -16.07 15.43
C LEU A 24 16.57 -16.25 14.33
N GLU A 25 16.87 -16.99 13.27
CA GLU A 25 15.93 -17.36 12.21
C GLU A 25 14.79 -18.24 12.72
N ALA A 26 15.07 -19.23 13.57
CA ALA A 26 14.07 -20.06 14.21
C ALA A 26 13.18 -19.25 15.16
N LYS A 27 13.77 -18.31 15.92
CA LYS A 27 13.02 -17.39 16.78
C LYS A 27 12.15 -16.42 15.99
N ALA A 28 12.61 -15.96 14.83
CA ALA A 28 11.83 -15.14 13.90
C ALA A 28 10.68 -15.93 13.24
N LYS A 29 10.89 -17.21 12.91
CA LYS A 29 9.85 -18.11 12.37
C LYS A 29 8.79 -18.50 13.40
N ASN A 30 9.17 -18.63 14.67
CA ASN A 30 8.30 -19.06 15.76
C ASN A 30 7.71 -17.90 16.60
N ALA A 31 8.11 -16.65 16.34
CA ALA A 31 7.43 -15.50 16.92
C ALA A 31 6.01 -15.44 16.35
N ALA A 32 5.00 -15.72 17.18
CA ALA A 32 3.61 -15.51 16.81
C ALA A 32 3.47 -14.05 16.33
N PRO A 33 2.97 -13.82 15.10
CA PRO A 33 2.82 -12.47 14.61
C PRO A 33 1.87 -11.73 15.56
N THR A 34 2.32 -10.57 16.07
CA THR A 34 1.46 -9.68 16.83
C THR A 34 0.18 -9.37 16.02
N PRO A 35 -0.96 -9.01 16.63
CA PRO A 35 -2.15 -8.60 15.89
C PRO A 35 -1.87 -7.48 14.86
N ALA A 36 -0.90 -6.60 15.15
CA ALA A 36 -0.39 -5.59 14.22
C ALA A 36 0.32 -6.18 12.98
N GLN A 37 0.85 -7.39 13.05
CA GLN A 37 1.52 -8.11 11.95
C GLN A 37 0.57 -8.95 11.09
N GLN A 38 -0.74 -8.94 11.35
CA GLN A 38 -1.77 -9.62 10.55
C GLN A 38 -2.71 -8.63 9.82
N LEU A 39 -2.18 -7.54 9.27
CA LEU A 39 -3.00 -6.50 8.65
C LEU A 39 -3.60 -6.95 7.30
N ARG A 40 -4.94 -6.96 7.22
CA ARG A 40 -5.77 -7.03 6.00
C ARG A 40 -6.63 -5.78 5.95
N THR A 41 -6.21 -4.79 5.15
CA THR A 41 -6.90 -3.51 5.07
C THR A 41 -7.21 -3.09 3.64
N ILE A 42 -8.23 -2.26 3.48
CA ILE A 42 -8.54 -1.57 2.24
C ILE A 42 -8.17 -0.09 2.42
N LEU A 43 -7.53 0.50 1.40
CA LEU A 43 -7.26 1.92 1.31
C LEU A 43 -8.12 2.55 0.22
N ILE A 44 -9.14 3.30 0.65
CA ILE A 44 -10.09 4.03 -0.21
C ILE A 44 -9.73 5.51 -0.22
N GLY A 45 -9.94 6.17 -1.35
CA GLY A 45 -9.82 7.61 -1.46
C GLY A 45 -9.88 8.04 -2.91
N PRO A 46 -10.23 9.30 -3.20
CA PRO A 46 -10.27 9.80 -4.56
C PRO A 46 -8.86 9.83 -5.19
N PRO A 47 -8.77 9.98 -6.53
CA PRO A 47 -7.48 10.23 -7.18
C PRO A 47 -6.81 11.47 -6.58
N GLY A 48 -5.52 11.36 -6.23
CA GLY A 48 -4.76 12.48 -5.63
C GLY A 48 -4.82 12.55 -4.10
N ALA A 49 -5.62 11.71 -3.44
CA ALA A 49 -5.74 11.70 -1.97
C ALA A 49 -4.48 11.19 -1.23
N GLY A 50 -3.45 10.70 -1.94
CA GLY A 50 -2.20 10.23 -1.32
C GLY A 50 -2.08 8.72 -1.09
N LYS A 51 -2.95 7.90 -1.70
CA LYS A 51 -2.88 6.43 -1.59
C LYS A 51 -1.51 5.86 -2.00
N GLY A 52 -0.99 6.28 -3.16
CA GLY A 52 0.33 5.85 -3.64
C GLY A 52 1.51 6.33 -2.77
N THR A 53 1.30 7.31 -1.91
CA THR A 53 2.30 7.75 -0.92
C THR A 53 2.25 6.88 0.34
N GLN A 54 1.05 6.51 0.79
CA GLN A 54 0.86 5.79 2.05
C GLN A 54 0.92 4.27 1.91
N ALA A 55 0.39 3.69 0.82
CA ALA A 55 0.35 2.24 0.65
C ALA A 55 1.74 1.55 0.65
N PRO A 56 2.80 2.11 0.03
CA PRO A 56 4.15 1.56 0.17
C PRO A 56 4.68 1.60 1.61
N ARG A 57 4.35 2.66 2.38
CA ARG A 57 4.70 2.74 3.80
C ARG A 57 3.97 1.68 4.62
N ILE A 58 2.69 1.41 4.32
CA ILE A 58 1.93 0.33 4.95
C ILE A 58 2.60 -1.03 4.68
N ARG A 59 2.95 -1.29 3.42
CA ARG A 59 3.69 -2.50 3.02
C ARG A 59 4.97 -2.68 3.81
N GLU A 60 5.79 -1.64 3.89
CA GLU A 60 7.11 -1.69 4.54
C GLU A 60 6.99 -1.86 6.06
N GLN A 61 6.12 -1.08 6.72
CA GLN A 61 5.97 -1.12 8.17
C GLN A 61 5.32 -2.41 8.67
N PHE A 62 4.33 -2.93 7.95
CA PHE A 62 3.53 -4.07 8.40
C PHE A 62 3.87 -5.37 7.66
N CYS A 63 4.83 -5.34 6.72
CA CYS A 63 5.26 -6.48 5.92
C CYS A 63 4.07 -7.19 5.25
N VAL A 64 3.23 -6.42 4.56
CA VAL A 64 2.01 -6.90 3.88
C VAL A 64 2.11 -6.78 2.38
N CYS A 65 1.38 -7.60 1.62
CA CYS A 65 1.29 -7.45 0.17
C CYS A 65 0.60 -6.12 -0.18
N HIS A 66 1.22 -5.31 -1.04
CA HIS A 66 0.55 -4.15 -1.64
C HIS A 66 -0.07 -4.56 -2.97
N LEU A 67 -1.41 -4.52 -3.04
CA LEU A 67 -2.17 -4.90 -4.22
C LEU A 67 -2.84 -3.64 -4.77
N ALA A 68 -2.20 -3.00 -5.74
CA ALA A 68 -2.68 -1.78 -6.38
C ALA A 68 -3.36 -2.09 -7.71
N THR A 69 -4.68 -1.89 -7.80
CA THR A 69 -5.40 -2.11 -9.07
C THR A 69 -5.13 -1.03 -10.10
N GLY A 70 -4.66 0.15 -9.68
CA GLY A 70 -4.27 1.20 -10.60
C GLY A 70 -3.10 0.81 -11.50
N ASP A 71 -2.04 0.23 -10.90
CA ASP A 71 -0.85 -0.21 -11.64
C ASP A 71 -1.17 -1.47 -12.46
N MET A 72 -1.89 -2.43 -11.85
CA MET A 72 -2.33 -3.64 -12.54
C MET A 72 -3.22 -3.32 -13.74
N LEU A 73 -4.21 -2.43 -13.64
CA LEU A 73 -5.03 -2.05 -14.80
C LEU A 73 -4.21 -1.42 -15.92
N ARG A 74 -3.18 -0.62 -15.60
CA ARG A 74 -2.28 -0.04 -16.62
C ARG A 74 -1.44 -1.11 -17.32
N GLU A 75 -1.02 -2.15 -16.60
CA GLU A 75 -0.31 -3.31 -17.17
C GLU A 75 -1.26 -4.25 -17.93
N GLN A 76 -2.51 -4.39 -17.48
CA GLN A 76 -3.50 -5.39 -17.92
C GLN A 76 -4.48 -4.90 -18.99
N VAL A 77 -4.53 -3.59 -19.30
CA VAL A 77 -5.18 -3.08 -20.54
C VAL A 77 -4.63 -3.81 -21.77
N THR A 78 -3.41 -4.34 -21.69
CA THR A 78 -2.75 -5.16 -22.72
C THR A 78 -3.18 -6.64 -22.72
N ALA A 79 -3.76 -7.17 -21.62
CA ALA A 79 -3.90 -8.62 -21.37
C ALA A 79 -5.34 -9.15 -21.20
N LYS A 80 -6.38 -8.31 -21.37
CA LYS A 80 -7.81 -8.68 -21.49
C LYS A 80 -8.46 -9.57 -20.38
N THR A 81 -7.95 -9.63 -19.15
CA THR A 81 -8.72 -10.22 -18.01
C THR A 81 -8.49 -9.48 -16.67
N ALA A 82 -9.34 -8.51 -16.34
CA ALA A 82 -9.10 -7.63 -15.17
C ALA A 82 -9.44 -8.26 -13.80
N LEU A 83 -10.59 -8.94 -13.67
CA LEU A 83 -11.12 -9.32 -12.35
C LEU A 83 -10.50 -10.61 -11.78
N GLY A 84 -10.15 -11.57 -12.65
CA GLY A 84 -9.63 -12.89 -12.23
C GLY A 84 -8.18 -12.85 -11.74
N VAL A 85 -7.35 -11.98 -12.33
CA VAL A 85 -5.95 -11.81 -11.94
C VAL A 85 -5.83 -11.12 -10.58
N GLU A 86 -6.67 -10.11 -10.33
CA GLU A 86 -6.74 -9.40 -9.04
C GLU A 86 -7.14 -10.36 -7.91
N ALA A 87 -8.20 -11.15 -8.12
CA ALA A 87 -8.66 -12.14 -7.15
C ALA A 87 -7.59 -13.20 -6.82
N LYS A 88 -6.84 -13.67 -7.82
CA LYS A 88 -5.79 -14.68 -7.63
C LYS A 88 -4.63 -14.18 -6.78
N LYS A 89 -4.13 -12.96 -7.02
CA LYS A 89 -3.06 -12.38 -6.19
C LYS A 89 -3.51 -12.12 -4.75
N ILE A 90 -4.77 -11.72 -4.55
CA ILE A 90 -5.35 -11.60 -3.20
C ILE A 90 -5.42 -12.98 -2.52
N MET A 91 -5.74 -14.04 -3.27
CA MET A 91 -5.76 -15.42 -2.75
C MET A 91 -4.39 -15.89 -2.25
N ASP A 92 -3.30 -15.50 -2.91
CA ASP A 92 -1.95 -15.94 -2.54
C ASP A 92 -1.41 -15.20 -1.30
N CYS A 93 -1.90 -13.98 -1.03
CA CYS A 93 -1.49 -13.18 0.12
C CYS A 93 -2.42 -13.37 1.33
N ARG A 94 -1.85 -13.74 2.49
CA ARG A 94 -2.59 -13.78 3.79
C ARG A 94 -2.73 -12.42 4.48
N ARG A 95 -1.87 -11.47 4.11
CA ARG A 95 -1.77 -10.12 4.68
C ARG A 95 -1.65 -9.14 3.54
N PHE A 96 -2.49 -8.12 3.50
CA PHE A 96 -2.56 -7.24 2.34
C PHE A 96 -3.06 -5.84 2.69
N VAL A 97 -2.65 -4.89 1.85
CA VAL A 97 -3.30 -3.61 1.66
C VAL A 97 -3.83 -3.55 0.23
N LEU A 98 -5.15 -3.40 0.09
CA LEU A 98 -5.79 -3.20 -1.21
C LEU A 98 -5.85 -1.71 -1.51
N ASP A 99 -5.13 -1.27 -2.55
CA ASP A 99 -5.10 0.13 -2.99
C ASP A 99 -5.98 0.29 -4.24
N GLY A 100 -7.13 0.95 -4.06
CA GLY A 100 -8.07 1.23 -5.14
C GLY A 100 -8.95 0.05 -5.55
N PHE A 101 -9.09 -0.97 -4.70
CA PHE A 101 -10.09 -2.04 -4.81
C PHE A 101 -10.63 -2.38 -3.43
N PRO A 102 -11.93 -2.66 -3.28
CA PRO A 102 -12.98 -2.64 -4.31
C PRO A 102 -13.39 -1.20 -4.70
N ARG A 103 -13.90 -1.03 -5.92
CA ARG A 103 -14.44 0.26 -6.43
C ARG A 103 -15.96 0.29 -6.51
N THR A 104 -16.61 -0.87 -6.39
CA THR A 104 -18.07 -1.02 -6.43
C THR A 104 -18.57 -1.93 -5.32
N VAL A 105 -19.83 -1.77 -4.90
CA VAL A 105 -20.45 -2.61 -3.87
C VAL A 105 -20.46 -4.10 -4.26
N PRO A 106 -20.75 -4.50 -5.53
CA PRO A 106 -20.61 -5.89 -5.94
C PRO A 106 -19.20 -6.45 -5.76
N GLN A 107 -18.15 -5.66 -6.06
CA GLN A 107 -16.76 -6.07 -5.81
C GLN A 107 -16.48 -6.23 -4.32
N ALA A 108 -17.00 -5.33 -3.48
CA ALA A 108 -16.87 -5.43 -2.02
C ALA A 108 -17.52 -6.69 -1.46
N LYS A 109 -18.75 -7.00 -1.89
CA LYS A 109 -19.43 -8.25 -1.53
C LYS A 109 -18.65 -9.49 -1.97
N LYS A 110 -18.09 -9.47 -3.18
CA LYS A 110 -17.29 -10.59 -3.70
C LYS A 110 -16.02 -10.79 -2.89
N LEU A 111 -15.32 -9.71 -2.54
CA LEU A 111 -14.14 -9.76 -1.68
C LEU A 111 -14.49 -10.35 -0.31
N ASP A 112 -15.58 -9.89 0.30
CA ASP A 112 -16.03 -10.41 1.60
C ASP A 112 -16.32 -11.92 1.52
N SER A 113 -17.06 -12.38 0.51
CA SER A 113 -17.31 -13.82 0.32
C SER A 113 -16.04 -14.64 0.10
N MET A 114 -15.03 -14.07 -0.57
CA MET A 114 -13.73 -14.72 -0.74
C MET A 114 -12.96 -14.85 0.58
N LEU A 115 -13.00 -13.82 1.44
CA LEU A 115 -12.38 -13.85 2.76
C LEU A 115 -13.10 -14.82 3.70
N GLU A 116 -14.43 -14.84 3.66
CA GLU A 116 -15.26 -15.78 4.43
C GLU A 116 -14.96 -17.24 4.07
N ALA A 117 -14.82 -17.56 2.78
CA ALA A 117 -14.44 -18.90 2.32
C ALA A 117 -13.06 -19.34 2.86
N ARG A 118 -12.16 -18.38 3.12
CA ARG A 118 -10.84 -18.60 3.73
C ARG A 118 -10.84 -18.59 5.25
N LYS A 119 -12.01 -18.33 5.88
CA LYS A 119 -12.13 -18.06 7.33
C LYS A 119 -11.25 -16.88 7.77
N GLU A 120 -11.02 -15.92 6.89
CA GLU A 120 -10.30 -14.68 7.14
C GLU A 120 -11.30 -13.53 7.24
N LYS A 121 -10.89 -12.43 7.90
CA LYS A 121 -11.68 -11.22 8.02
C LYS A 121 -10.85 -10.01 7.63
N LEU A 122 -11.52 -9.00 7.11
CA LEU A 122 -10.90 -7.70 6.93
C LEU A 122 -10.78 -7.00 8.29
N ASP A 123 -9.61 -6.42 8.56
CA ASP A 123 -9.36 -5.76 9.84
C ASP A 123 -9.81 -4.31 9.80
N SER A 124 -9.66 -3.61 8.67
CA SER A 124 -10.05 -2.21 8.54
C SER A 124 -10.30 -1.77 7.10
N VAL A 125 -11.07 -0.69 6.94
CA VAL A 125 -11.25 0.07 5.70
C VAL A 125 -10.94 1.52 5.99
N VAL A 126 -9.87 2.04 5.42
CA VAL A 126 -9.46 3.42 5.65
C VAL A 126 -9.81 4.28 4.45
N GLN A 127 -10.52 5.37 4.68
CA GLN A 127 -10.81 6.38 3.67
C GLN A 127 -9.94 7.62 3.88
N LEU A 128 -9.12 7.94 2.88
CA LEU A 128 -8.43 9.23 2.78
C LEU A 128 -9.43 10.28 2.28
N GLN A 129 -9.88 11.14 3.18
CA GLN A 129 -10.85 12.21 2.94
C GLN A 129 -10.14 13.50 2.61
N ILE A 130 -10.54 14.14 1.51
CA ILE A 130 -9.98 15.41 1.06
C ILE A 130 -10.98 16.09 0.13
N ASP A 131 -11.02 17.42 0.19
CA ASP A 131 -11.86 18.24 -0.68
C ASP A 131 -11.43 18.12 -2.14
N ASP A 132 -12.40 18.02 -3.05
CA ASP A 132 -12.19 17.92 -4.49
C ASP A 132 -11.38 19.11 -5.05
N GLN A 133 -11.51 20.31 -4.46
CA GLN A 133 -10.75 21.48 -4.88
C GLN A 133 -9.25 21.31 -4.61
N LEU A 134 -8.88 20.71 -3.48
CA LEU A 134 -7.48 20.42 -3.14
C LEU A 134 -6.88 19.30 -4.00
N LEU A 135 -7.72 18.43 -4.57
CA LEU A 135 -7.27 17.35 -5.43
C LEU A 135 -6.80 17.84 -6.80
N ILE A 136 -7.34 18.96 -7.28
CA ILE A 136 -6.96 19.55 -8.57
C ILE A 136 -5.47 19.88 -8.56
N SER A 137 -5.02 20.70 -7.60
CA SER A 137 -3.62 21.08 -7.47
C SER A 137 -2.71 19.87 -7.27
N ARG A 138 -3.13 18.92 -6.42
CA ARG A 138 -2.39 17.67 -6.13
C ARG A 138 -2.16 16.80 -7.35
N ILE A 139 -3.13 16.71 -8.26
CA ILE A 139 -3.01 15.90 -9.48
C ILE A 139 -2.17 16.64 -10.51
N THR A 140 -2.42 17.92 -10.75
CA THR A 140 -1.69 18.70 -11.76
C THR A 140 -0.21 18.91 -11.40
N GLY A 141 0.12 18.85 -10.12
CA GLY A 141 1.49 18.93 -9.61
C GLY A 141 2.19 17.58 -9.43
N ARG A 142 1.53 16.46 -9.73
CA ARG A 142 2.08 15.12 -9.47
C ARG A 142 3.16 14.74 -10.48
N LEU A 143 4.25 14.17 -9.97
CA LEU A 143 5.35 13.58 -10.72
C LEU A 143 5.52 12.13 -10.27
N ILE A 144 5.86 11.22 -11.18
CA ILE A 144 5.94 9.79 -10.89
C ILE A 144 7.20 9.21 -11.53
N HIS A 145 7.90 8.37 -10.78
CA HIS A 145 8.99 7.56 -11.30
C HIS A 145 8.42 6.26 -11.91
N PRO A 146 8.49 6.05 -13.25
CA PRO A 146 7.79 4.94 -13.91
C PRO A 146 8.20 3.55 -13.40
N ALA A 147 9.49 3.32 -13.18
CA ALA A 147 10.00 1.99 -12.83
C ALA A 147 9.60 1.54 -11.43
N SER A 148 9.40 2.48 -10.51
CA SER A 148 9.12 2.18 -9.10
C SER A 148 7.72 2.52 -8.62
N GLY A 149 7.00 3.37 -9.35
CA GLY A 149 5.73 3.95 -8.92
C GLY A 149 5.85 5.05 -7.85
N ARG A 150 7.06 5.40 -7.38
CA ARG A 150 7.28 6.51 -6.43
C ARG A 150 6.67 7.80 -6.97
N SER A 151 5.97 8.53 -6.09
CA SER A 151 5.25 9.75 -6.44
C SER A 151 5.82 10.95 -5.69
N TYR A 152 6.00 12.05 -6.42
CA TYR A 152 6.44 13.36 -5.95
C TYR A 152 5.39 14.42 -6.29
N HIS A 153 5.54 15.62 -5.73
CA HIS A 153 4.73 16.78 -6.07
C HIS A 153 5.61 18.01 -6.22
N LYS A 154 5.38 18.83 -7.25
CA LYS A 154 6.17 20.04 -7.54
C LYS A 154 6.29 21.07 -6.39
N GLU A 155 5.47 20.95 -5.35
CA GLU A 155 5.35 21.93 -4.26
C GLU A 155 5.33 21.25 -2.89
N PHE A 156 4.41 20.31 -2.66
CA PHE A 156 4.22 19.68 -1.35
C PHE A 156 5.24 18.58 -1.01
N HIS A 157 5.85 17.96 -2.02
CA HIS A 157 6.86 16.92 -1.86
C HIS A 157 7.79 16.89 -3.08
N PRO A 158 8.55 17.98 -3.30
CA PRO A 158 9.38 18.10 -4.49
C PRO A 158 10.54 17.10 -4.43
N PRO A 159 10.98 16.57 -5.59
CA PRO A 159 12.22 15.81 -5.63
C PRO A 159 13.40 16.71 -5.27
N LYS A 160 14.48 16.14 -4.72
CA LYS A 160 15.72 16.86 -4.39
C LYS A 160 16.33 17.53 -5.61
N LYS A 161 16.23 16.86 -6.77
CA LYS A 161 16.61 17.40 -8.07
C LYS A 161 15.38 17.47 -8.98
N PRO A 162 15.14 18.59 -9.68
CA PRO A 162 13.98 18.71 -10.56
C PRO A 162 13.86 17.54 -11.53
N MET A 163 12.64 17.02 -11.68
CA MET A 163 12.31 15.91 -12.59
C MET A 163 13.18 14.65 -12.44
N THR A 164 13.75 14.42 -11.27
CA THR A 164 14.69 13.32 -11.01
C THR A 164 14.25 12.53 -9.77
N ASP A 165 14.27 11.21 -9.84
CA ASP A 165 13.99 10.36 -8.68
C ASP A 165 15.12 10.41 -7.65
N ASP A 166 14.77 10.57 -6.38
CA ASP A 166 15.73 10.76 -5.29
C ASP A 166 16.58 9.53 -4.96
N ILE A 167 16.15 8.34 -5.40
CA ILE A 167 16.82 7.07 -5.10
C ILE A 167 17.64 6.61 -6.31
N THR A 168 17.04 6.55 -7.49
CA THR A 168 17.69 5.98 -8.68
C THR A 168 18.37 7.03 -9.55
N GLY A 169 18.00 8.31 -9.41
CA GLY A 169 18.47 9.37 -10.30
C GLY A 169 17.81 9.34 -11.69
N GLU A 170 16.84 8.45 -11.91
CA GLU A 170 16.11 8.31 -13.17
C GLU A 170 15.06 9.42 -13.35
N PRO A 171 14.64 9.73 -14.60
CA PRO A 171 13.70 10.81 -14.85
C PRO A 171 12.29 10.51 -14.30
N LEU A 172 11.69 11.55 -13.71
CA LEU A 172 10.28 11.56 -13.36
C LEU A 172 9.43 11.96 -14.57
N ILE A 173 8.18 11.51 -14.59
CA ILE A 173 7.19 11.90 -15.60
C ILE A 173 5.96 12.50 -14.94
N GLN A 174 5.25 13.35 -15.68
CA GLN A 174 3.86 13.66 -15.41
C GLN A 174 3.00 12.73 -16.27
N ARG A 175 1.98 12.08 -15.69
CA ARG A 175 1.12 11.18 -16.47
C ARG A 175 0.22 12.00 -17.39
N SER A 176 -0.11 11.43 -18.55
CA SER A 176 -1.04 12.05 -19.50
C SER A 176 -2.46 12.22 -18.94
N ASP A 177 -2.87 11.37 -17.98
CA ASP A 177 -4.17 11.41 -17.31
C ASP A 177 -4.23 12.38 -16.11
N ASP A 178 -3.12 13.06 -15.79
CA ASP A 178 -3.02 14.03 -14.68
C ASP A 178 -3.40 15.45 -15.12
N ASN A 179 -4.64 15.58 -15.59
CA ASN A 179 -5.25 16.83 -16.01
C ASN A 179 -6.64 17.04 -15.37
N VAL A 180 -7.12 18.28 -15.36
CA VAL A 180 -8.35 18.69 -14.67
C VAL A 180 -9.59 17.97 -15.22
N GLU A 181 -9.70 17.83 -16.53
CA GLU A 181 -10.85 17.19 -17.17
C GLU A 181 -10.97 15.72 -16.76
N THR A 182 -9.84 15.01 -16.82
CA THR A 182 -9.76 13.59 -16.45
C THR A 182 -10.01 13.41 -14.95
N LEU A 183 -9.50 14.32 -14.12
CA LEU A 183 -9.77 14.32 -12.69
C LEU A 183 -11.26 14.48 -12.41
N LYS A 184 -11.95 15.45 -13.01
CA LYS A 184 -13.40 15.66 -12.80
C LYS A 184 -14.20 14.40 -13.13
N LYS A 185 -13.91 13.75 -14.27
CA LYS A 185 -14.56 12.47 -14.64
C LYS A 185 -14.30 11.39 -13.58
N ARG A 186 -13.05 11.24 -13.13
CA ARG A 186 -12.68 10.24 -12.13
C ARG A 186 -13.28 10.52 -10.75
N LEU A 187 -13.44 11.78 -10.36
CA LEU A 187 -14.12 12.17 -9.13
C LEU A 187 -15.61 11.82 -9.21
N GLY A 188 -16.27 12.14 -10.32
CA GLY A 188 -17.66 11.73 -10.56
C GLY A 188 -17.84 10.21 -10.45
N SER A 189 -16.96 9.43 -11.07
CA SER A 189 -16.97 7.97 -10.94
C SER A 189 -16.67 7.50 -9.50
N PHE A 190 -15.73 8.13 -8.81
CA PHE A 190 -15.38 7.79 -7.43
C PHE A 190 -16.58 8.00 -6.50
N HIS A 191 -17.21 9.17 -6.56
CA HIS A 191 -18.36 9.50 -5.70
C HIS A 191 -19.57 8.60 -6.00
N SER A 192 -19.87 8.35 -7.28
CA SER A 192 -21.03 7.53 -7.67
C SER A 192 -20.83 6.02 -7.43
N MET A 193 -19.63 5.49 -7.64
CA MET A 193 -19.38 4.03 -7.57
C MET A 193 -18.69 3.60 -6.28
N THR A 194 -17.68 4.35 -5.84
CA THR A 194 -16.85 4.01 -4.67
C THR A 194 -17.37 4.65 -3.39
N GLY A 195 -18.11 5.77 -3.46
CA GLY A 195 -18.84 6.33 -2.32
C GLY A 195 -19.72 5.29 -1.61
N PRO A 196 -20.59 4.56 -2.33
CA PRO A 196 -21.41 3.50 -1.74
C PRO A 196 -20.62 2.34 -1.10
N VAL A 197 -19.37 2.09 -1.52
CA VAL A 197 -18.49 1.09 -0.89
C VAL A 197 -18.09 1.54 0.52
N VAL A 198 -17.88 2.84 0.71
CA VAL A 198 -17.61 3.42 2.03
C VAL A 198 -18.79 3.16 2.96
N ASP A 199 -20.01 3.44 2.50
CA ASP A 199 -21.23 3.23 3.31
C ASP A 199 -21.40 1.75 3.66
N TYR A 200 -21.16 0.86 2.70
CA TYR A 200 -21.20 -0.58 2.90
C TYR A 200 -20.27 -1.05 4.04
N TYR A 201 -19.04 -0.55 4.09
CA TYR A 201 -18.09 -0.91 5.17
C TYR A 201 -18.28 -0.10 6.46
N ARG A 202 -18.91 1.07 6.39
CA ARG A 202 -19.29 1.87 7.58
C ARG A 202 -20.34 1.13 8.40
N VAL A 203 -21.37 0.59 7.77
CA VAL A 203 -22.40 -0.22 8.44
C VAL A 203 -21.81 -1.47 9.11
N LYS A 204 -20.73 -2.03 8.55
CA LYS A 204 -20.00 -3.18 9.13
C LYS A 204 -19.06 -2.82 10.29
N GLY A 205 -18.93 -1.54 10.66
CA GLY A 205 -18.04 -1.09 11.73
C GLY A 205 -16.54 -1.22 11.39
N LEU A 206 -16.19 -1.34 10.11
CA LEU A 206 -14.80 -1.49 9.66
C LEU A 206 -14.19 -0.18 9.15
N TRP A 207 -15.01 0.84 8.91
CA TRP A 207 -14.59 2.08 8.29
C TRP A 207 -13.90 3.05 9.26
N HIS A 208 -12.84 3.70 8.77
CA HIS A 208 -12.13 4.78 9.44
C HIS A 208 -11.86 5.93 8.44
N GLY A 209 -12.31 7.13 8.75
CA GLY A 209 -12.01 8.34 8.00
C GLY A 209 -10.70 8.98 8.46
N ILE A 210 -9.84 9.36 7.52
CA ILE A 210 -8.60 10.09 7.80
C ILE A 210 -8.57 11.33 6.92
N ASP A 211 -8.38 12.49 7.55
CA ASP A 211 -8.13 13.75 6.86
C ASP A 211 -6.79 13.68 6.12
N ALA A 212 -6.87 13.66 4.79
CA ALA A 212 -5.75 13.56 3.89
C ALA A 212 -5.28 14.93 3.36
N ALA A 213 -5.89 16.03 3.79
CA ALA A 213 -5.41 17.39 3.49
C ALA A 213 -4.09 17.71 4.21
N GLN A 214 -3.82 17.02 5.32
CA GLN A 214 -2.64 17.19 6.15
C GLN A 214 -1.35 16.68 5.48
N SER A 215 -0.20 16.96 6.12
CA SER A 215 1.10 16.52 5.61
C SER A 215 1.23 14.99 5.61
N PRO A 216 2.08 14.41 4.73
CA PRO A 216 2.22 12.96 4.62
C PRO A 216 2.60 12.24 5.93
N SER A 217 3.36 12.89 6.82
CA SER A 217 3.73 12.34 8.13
C SER A 217 2.53 12.28 9.08
N VAL A 218 1.72 13.33 9.14
CA VAL A 218 0.56 13.33 10.04
C VAL A 218 -0.52 12.36 9.57
N VAL A 219 -0.76 12.29 8.25
CA VAL A 219 -1.64 11.27 7.65
C VAL A 219 -1.15 9.87 7.99
N TRP A 220 0.17 9.65 7.94
CA TRP A 220 0.78 8.36 8.30
C TRP A 220 0.57 8.00 9.78
N ASP A 221 0.77 8.96 10.70
CA ASP A 221 0.53 8.70 12.13
C ASP A 221 -0.92 8.36 12.43
N ASN A 222 -1.87 9.03 11.76
CA ASN A 222 -3.29 8.71 11.89
C ASN A 222 -3.61 7.31 11.33
N LEU A 223 -3.02 6.93 10.19
CA LEU A 223 -3.13 5.57 9.63
C LEU A 223 -2.62 4.53 10.61
N ARG A 224 -1.43 4.76 11.16
CA ARG A 224 -0.80 3.84 12.12
C ARG A 224 -1.67 3.63 13.35
N LYS A 225 -2.28 4.69 13.91
CA LYS A 225 -3.21 4.58 15.04
C LYS A 225 -4.40 3.67 14.74
N VAL A 226 -4.94 3.71 13.52
CA VAL A 226 -6.03 2.80 13.11
C VAL A 226 -5.56 1.34 13.11
N PHE A 227 -4.36 1.08 12.60
CA PHE A 227 -3.82 -0.27 12.47
C PHE A 227 -3.28 -0.85 13.78
N THR A 228 -2.81 -0.02 14.71
CA THR A 228 -2.22 -0.47 15.99
C THR A 228 -3.15 -0.29 17.19
N GLY A 229 -4.22 0.49 17.05
CA GLY A 229 -5.14 0.84 18.15
C GLY A 229 -6.25 -0.17 18.43
N LYS A 230 -6.29 -1.30 17.71
CA LYS A 230 -7.17 -2.43 18.02
C LYS A 230 -6.45 -3.40 18.98
N GLN A 231 -6.47 -3.09 20.28
CA GLN A 231 -6.27 -4.05 21.36
C GLN A 231 -7.57 -4.20 22.13
#